data_AF-C2MDP6-F1
#
_entry.id   AF-C2MDP6-F1
#
_cell.length_a   1.000
_cell.length_b   1.000
_cell.length_c   1.000
_cell.angle_alpha   90.00
_cell.angle_beta   90.00
_cell.angle_gamma   90.00
#
_symmetry.space_group_name_H-M   'P 1'
#
loop_
_entity.id
_entity.type
_entity.pdbx_description
1 polymer ?
#
loop_
_entity_poly.entity_id
_entity_poly.type
_entity_poly.pdbx_seq_one_letter_code
_entity_poly.pdbx_strand_id
1 'polypeptide(L)'
;MQISTYLLILFILLALVVGGGVVWLAVMRLYKQRAERIVKEAEERAERVVFEAHKTKKKELRESEEILEKAKQDAEILKQQKVIEAKEYALQLKSELEERLADRTAQVQSRETTLQQLEQTLTARTKQLEDASTELERERKQMTQQEQLVAQKQEELTQAIRTQQAKLEEIGGLSAAQAKEQLIESLRLEARDQAAAYTAEVIEEAKMNASQEARRLIVATIQRIATETAVENSVSVFHIDNDEVKGRIIGREGRNIRALEAATGVEIIVDDTPEAIVLSAFDPVRREIARLALHQLVQDGRIHPARIEEVVDRVSKQIEEEIIETGKRTIIDLGIHGMHPELVRLVGKMKYRSSYGQNLLQHARETANLCATMASELGLNAKKARRAGLLHDIGKVSDEEPELPHAILGMKLCEKYKEKPDICNAVGAHHEEIEMESLIAPIVQICDSISGARPGARHEIVEAYIKRLKDLEQLALSYPGVVKTYAIQAGRELRVIVGADEIDDQATETLSADIAHKIQTEMTYPGQVKITVIRETRAVSYAK
;
A
#
# COMPACT_ATOMS: atom_id res chain seq x y z
N MET A 1 -37.13 -132.06 59.55
CA MET A 1 -37.89 -131.09 58.71
C MET A 1 -37.12 -129.76 58.51
N GLN A 2 -35.78 -129.77 58.42
CA GLN A 2 -34.93 -128.55 58.39
C GLN A 2 -34.11 -128.37 57.10
N ILE A 3 -34.13 -129.30 56.14
CA ILE A 3 -33.34 -129.23 54.90
C ILE A 3 -34.06 -128.42 53.80
N SER A 4 -35.39 -128.30 53.87
CA SER A 4 -36.20 -127.63 52.84
C SER A 4 -36.12 -126.09 52.87
N THR A 5 -35.78 -125.47 54.01
CA THR A 5 -35.69 -124.01 54.16
C THR A 5 -34.37 -123.44 53.62
N TYR A 6 -33.25 -124.16 53.78
CA TYR A 6 -31.94 -123.72 53.26
C TYR A 6 -31.88 -123.74 51.73
N LEU A 7 -32.51 -124.75 51.10
CA LEU A 7 -32.58 -124.82 49.63
C LEU A 7 -33.41 -123.66 49.04
N LEU A 8 -34.51 -123.29 49.71
CA LEU A 8 -35.35 -122.16 49.32
C LEU A 8 -34.59 -120.82 49.43
N ILE A 9 -33.83 -120.62 50.53
CA ILE A 9 -33.01 -119.42 50.73
C ILE A 9 -31.90 -119.32 49.68
N LEU A 10 -31.27 -120.45 49.32
CA LEU A 10 -30.25 -120.49 48.26
C LEU A 10 -30.83 -120.11 46.88
N PHE A 11 -32.02 -120.62 46.55
CA PHE A 11 -32.71 -120.25 45.30
C PHE A 11 -33.12 -118.77 45.26
N ILE A 12 -33.56 -118.20 46.39
CA ILE A 12 -33.89 -116.77 46.49
C ILE A 12 -32.64 -115.89 46.35
N LEU A 13 -31.52 -116.29 46.97
CA LEU A 13 -30.24 -115.59 46.82
C LEU A 13 -29.71 -115.67 45.39
N LEU A 14 -29.80 -116.84 44.75
CA LEU A 14 -29.42 -117.02 43.35
C LEU A 14 -30.29 -116.14 42.42
N ALA A 15 -31.60 -116.11 42.66
CA ALA A 15 -32.54 -115.26 41.92
C ALA A 15 -32.27 -113.76 42.10
N LEU A 16 -31.87 -113.31 43.31
CA LEU A 16 -31.49 -111.93 43.57
C LEU A 16 -30.16 -111.55 42.91
N VAL A 17 -29.17 -112.45 42.88
CA VAL A 17 -27.89 -112.20 42.19
C VAL A 17 -28.08 -112.16 40.67
N VAL A 18 -28.85 -113.09 40.11
CA VAL A 18 -29.18 -113.10 38.69
C VAL A 18 -30.04 -111.90 38.31
N GLY A 19 -31.07 -111.58 39.10
CA GLY A 19 -31.91 -110.39 38.91
C GLY A 19 -31.12 -109.09 39.00
N GLY A 20 -30.23 -108.96 39.99
CA GLY A 20 -29.32 -107.82 40.14
C GLY A 20 -28.34 -107.68 38.97
N GLY A 21 -27.79 -108.80 38.47
CA GLY A 21 -26.92 -108.82 37.29
C GLY A 21 -27.63 -108.40 36.01
N VAL A 22 -28.88 -108.83 35.81
CA VAL A 22 -29.70 -108.43 34.65
C VAL A 22 -30.07 -106.94 34.72
N VAL A 23 -30.44 -106.43 35.90
CA VAL A 23 -30.72 -105.00 36.10
C VAL A 23 -29.46 -104.15 35.90
N TRP A 24 -28.30 -104.58 36.44
CA TRP A 24 -27.03 -103.88 36.25
C TRP A 24 -26.61 -103.83 34.78
N LEU A 25 -26.75 -104.94 34.03
CA LEU A 25 -26.49 -104.97 32.59
C LEU A 25 -27.45 -104.08 31.79
N ALA A 26 -28.74 -104.06 32.16
CA ALA A 26 -29.73 -103.19 31.53
C ALA A 26 -29.42 -101.70 31.78
N VAL A 27 -29.06 -101.35 33.03
CA VAL A 27 -28.66 -100.00 33.42
C VAL A 27 -27.35 -99.60 32.72
N MET A 28 -26.34 -100.46 32.68
CA MET A 28 -25.09 -100.24 31.93
C MET A 28 -25.36 -100.03 30.43
N ARG A 29 -26.25 -100.81 29.81
CA ARG A 29 -26.68 -100.59 28.43
C ARG A 29 -27.35 -99.23 28.24
N LEU A 30 -28.24 -98.83 29.15
CA LEU A 30 -28.91 -97.52 29.09
C LEU A 30 -27.93 -96.36 29.29
N TYR A 31 -26.96 -96.49 30.20
CA TYR A 31 -25.89 -95.50 30.38
C TYR A 31 -25.00 -95.41 29.14
N LYS A 32 -24.61 -96.55 28.55
CA LYS A 32 -23.83 -96.58 27.31
C LYS A 32 -24.59 -95.93 26.15
N GLN A 33 -25.87 -96.27 25.98
CA GLN A 33 -26.72 -95.65 24.95
C GLN A 33 -26.94 -94.15 25.17
N ARG A 34 -27.08 -93.69 26.43
CA ARG A 34 -27.15 -92.26 26.75
C ARG A 34 -25.83 -91.55 26.46
N ALA A 35 -24.70 -92.15 26.84
CA ALA A 35 -23.37 -91.59 26.56
C ALA A 35 -23.11 -91.49 25.05
N GLU A 36 -23.40 -92.54 24.28
CA GLU A 36 -23.29 -92.53 22.82
C GLU A 36 -24.20 -91.48 22.19
N ARG A 37 -25.43 -91.30 22.69
CA ARG A 37 -26.35 -90.26 22.21
C ARG A 37 -25.83 -88.84 22.51
N ILE A 38 -25.29 -88.61 23.70
CA ILE A 38 -24.71 -87.32 24.08
C ILE A 38 -23.47 -87.00 23.23
N VAL A 39 -22.59 -87.98 23.01
CA VAL A 39 -21.41 -87.81 22.15
C VAL A 39 -21.84 -87.48 20.72
N LYS A 40 -22.81 -88.22 20.17
CA LYS A 40 -23.33 -87.97 18.83
C LYS A 40 -23.99 -86.58 18.70
N GLU A 41 -24.78 -86.17 19.70
CA GLU A 41 -25.36 -84.82 19.73
C GLU A 41 -24.28 -83.73 19.84
N ALA A 42 -23.19 -83.98 20.58
CA ALA A 42 -22.07 -83.06 20.70
C ALA A 42 -21.27 -82.96 19.38
N GLU A 43 -21.03 -84.08 18.70
CA GLU A 43 -20.38 -84.11 17.37
C GLU A 43 -21.23 -83.36 16.33
N GLU A 44 -22.54 -83.62 16.26
CA GLU A 44 -23.43 -82.90 15.34
C GLU A 44 -23.53 -81.40 15.63
N ARG A 45 -23.38 -80.98 16.90
CA ARG A 45 -23.31 -79.55 17.27
C ARG A 45 -21.96 -78.96 16.87
N ALA A 46 -20.86 -79.66 17.11
CA ALA A 46 -19.53 -79.21 16.71
C ALA A 46 -19.42 -79.05 15.19
N GLU A 47 -19.93 -80.01 14.42
CA GLU A 47 -19.97 -79.92 12.95
C GLU A 47 -20.81 -78.73 12.47
N ARG A 48 -21.96 -78.47 13.09
CA ARG A 48 -22.78 -77.29 12.77
C ARG A 48 -22.06 -75.98 13.03
N VAL A 49 -21.39 -75.85 14.18
CA VAL A 49 -20.63 -74.64 14.52
C VAL A 49 -19.47 -74.43 13.55
N VAL A 50 -18.74 -75.49 13.19
CA VAL A 50 -17.65 -75.41 12.19
C VAL A 50 -18.20 -75.02 10.82
N PHE A 51 -19.33 -75.60 10.40
CA PHE A 51 -19.97 -75.27 9.13
C PHE A 51 -20.42 -73.81 9.08
N GLU A 52 -21.05 -73.30 10.14
CA GLU A 52 -21.46 -71.90 10.25
C GLU A 52 -20.26 -70.96 10.24
N ALA A 53 -19.20 -71.27 10.99
CA ALA A 53 -17.96 -70.48 10.99
C ALA A 53 -17.31 -70.41 9.60
N HIS A 54 -17.26 -71.54 8.87
CA HIS A 54 -16.77 -71.58 7.49
C HIS A 54 -17.64 -70.77 6.53
N LYS A 55 -18.97 -70.82 6.70
CA LYS A 55 -19.92 -70.05 5.90
C LYS A 55 -19.75 -68.54 6.14
N THR A 56 -19.62 -68.10 7.40
CA THR A 56 -19.40 -66.71 7.76
C THR A 56 -18.06 -66.21 7.24
N LYS A 57 -16.97 -66.96 7.46
CA LYS A 57 -15.64 -66.63 6.92
C LYS A 57 -15.66 -66.48 5.39
N LYS A 58 -16.36 -67.36 4.68
CA LYS A 58 -16.49 -67.29 3.22
C LYS A 58 -17.30 -66.06 2.77
N LYS A 59 -18.30 -65.65 3.54
CA LYS A 59 -19.09 -64.45 3.29
C LYS A 59 -18.25 -63.18 3.50
N GLU A 60 -17.53 -63.09 4.61
CA GLU A 60 -16.64 -61.97 4.93
C GLU A 60 -15.50 -61.82 3.90
N LEU A 61 -14.91 -62.94 3.46
CA LEU A 61 -13.91 -62.94 2.38
C LEU A 61 -14.47 -62.36 1.07
N ARG A 62 -15.70 -62.75 0.68
CA ARG A 62 -16.34 -62.20 -0.52
C ARG A 62 -16.65 -60.72 -0.39
N GLU A 63 -17.18 -60.29 0.75
CA GLU A 63 -17.44 -58.86 1.01
C GLU A 63 -16.14 -58.06 0.98
N SER A 64 -15.06 -58.59 1.56
CA SER A 64 -13.73 -57.97 1.49
C SER A 64 -13.18 -57.91 0.06
N GLU A 65 -13.35 -58.96 -0.74
CA GLU A 65 -12.95 -58.99 -2.15
C GLU A 65 -13.74 -57.95 -2.96
N GLU A 66 -15.06 -57.84 -2.75
CA GLU A 66 -15.92 -56.86 -3.42
C GLU A 66 -15.56 -55.42 -3.05
N ILE A 67 -15.26 -55.14 -1.78
CA ILE A 67 -14.80 -53.82 -1.34
C ILE A 67 -13.46 -53.48 -1.99
N LEU A 68 -12.54 -54.45 -2.05
CA LEU A 68 -11.20 -54.25 -2.59
C LEU A 68 -11.24 -54.03 -4.11
N GLU A 69 -12.12 -54.73 -4.83
CA GLU A 69 -12.35 -54.49 -6.26
C GLU A 69 -13.01 -53.12 -6.53
N LYS A 70 -13.99 -52.70 -5.71
CA LYS A 70 -14.56 -51.34 -5.83
C LYS A 70 -13.51 -50.28 -5.57
N ALA A 71 -12.70 -50.42 -4.51
CA ALA A 71 -11.64 -49.48 -4.21
C ALA A 71 -10.61 -49.37 -5.34
N LYS A 72 -10.28 -50.48 -6.02
CA LYS A 72 -9.41 -50.47 -7.21
C LYS A 72 -10.05 -49.74 -8.39
N GLN A 73 -11.34 -49.98 -8.64
CA GLN A 73 -12.08 -49.31 -9.72
C GLN A 73 -12.17 -47.81 -9.47
N ASP A 74 -12.53 -47.39 -8.26
CA ASP A 74 -12.60 -46.00 -7.86
C ASP A 74 -11.23 -45.31 -7.95
N ALA A 75 -10.15 -46.00 -7.54
CA ALA A 75 -8.79 -45.50 -7.67
C ALA A 75 -8.38 -45.30 -9.13
N GLU A 76 -8.75 -46.20 -10.04
CA GLU A 76 -8.46 -46.02 -11.46
C GLU A 76 -9.31 -44.92 -12.11
N ILE A 77 -10.58 -44.77 -11.73
CA ILE A 77 -11.41 -43.64 -12.17
C ILE A 77 -10.79 -42.32 -11.69
N LEU A 78 -10.39 -42.23 -10.42
CA LEU A 78 -9.79 -41.02 -9.86
C LEU A 78 -8.47 -40.68 -10.56
N LYS A 79 -7.63 -41.69 -10.83
CA LYS A 79 -6.38 -41.51 -11.58
C LYS A 79 -6.65 -41.01 -13.00
N GLN A 80 -7.61 -41.60 -13.70
CA GLN A 80 -7.98 -41.15 -15.04
C GLN A 80 -8.51 -39.70 -15.02
N GLN A 81 -9.36 -39.36 -14.06
CA GLN A 81 -9.87 -38.01 -13.89
C GLN A 81 -8.75 -37.01 -13.62
N LYS A 82 -7.81 -37.33 -12.72
CA LYS A 82 -6.64 -36.47 -12.44
C LYS A 82 -5.72 -36.30 -13.65
N VAL A 83 -5.58 -37.33 -14.48
CA VAL A 83 -4.82 -37.23 -15.74
C VAL A 83 -5.53 -36.34 -16.74
N ILE A 84 -6.87 -36.36 -16.80
CA ILE A 84 -7.65 -35.47 -17.68
C ILE A 84 -7.55 -34.02 -17.18
N GLU A 85 -7.77 -33.76 -15.89
CA GLU A 85 -7.63 -32.43 -15.28
C GLU A 85 -6.23 -31.85 -15.53
N ALA A 86 -5.18 -32.66 -15.37
CA ALA A 86 -3.81 -32.24 -15.65
C ALA A 86 -3.57 -31.90 -17.14
N LYS A 87 -4.21 -32.63 -18.06
CA LYS A 87 -4.13 -32.35 -19.50
C LYS A 87 -4.91 -31.08 -19.87
N GLU A 88 -6.09 -30.87 -19.31
CA GLU A 88 -6.88 -29.66 -19.52
C GLU A 88 -6.13 -28.43 -19.00
N TYR A 89 -5.57 -28.50 -17.80
CA TYR A 89 -4.73 -27.45 -17.24
C TYR A 89 -3.49 -27.17 -18.11
N ALA A 90 -2.81 -28.22 -18.58
CA ALA A 90 -1.66 -28.06 -19.47
C ALA A 90 -2.04 -27.42 -20.82
N LEU A 91 -3.22 -27.72 -21.37
CA LEU A 91 -3.73 -27.10 -22.59
C LEU A 91 -4.10 -25.63 -22.37
N GLN A 92 -4.78 -25.31 -21.27
CA GLN A 92 -5.10 -23.92 -20.90
C GLN A 92 -3.83 -23.09 -20.72
N LEU A 93 -2.88 -23.59 -19.93
CA LEU A 93 -1.59 -22.93 -19.72
C LEU A 93 -0.83 -22.72 -21.03
N LYS A 94 -0.87 -23.70 -21.94
CA LYS A 94 -0.25 -23.57 -23.27
C LYS A 94 -0.94 -22.48 -24.10
N SER A 95 -2.27 -22.43 -24.10
CA SER A 95 -3.04 -21.41 -24.83
C SER A 95 -2.76 -20.01 -24.31
N GLU A 96 -2.73 -19.82 -22.99
CA GLU A 96 -2.39 -18.53 -22.37
C GLU A 96 -0.96 -18.09 -22.69
N LEU A 97 -0.02 -19.03 -22.73
CA LEU A 97 1.36 -18.75 -23.12
C LEU A 97 1.46 -18.37 -24.61
N GLU A 98 0.74 -19.06 -25.49
CA GLU A 98 0.70 -18.74 -26.93
C GLU A 98 0.09 -17.35 -27.17
N GLU A 99 -0.97 -16.97 -26.46
CA GLU A 99 -1.57 -15.63 -26.52
C GLU A 99 -0.60 -14.55 -26.01
N ARG A 100 0.03 -14.76 -24.84
CA ARG A 100 1.03 -13.82 -24.31
C ARG A 100 2.24 -13.67 -25.23
N LEU A 101 2.67 -14.76 -25.89
CA LEU A 101 3.77 -14.71 -26.86
C LEU A 101 3.36 -13.98 -28.13
N ALA A 102 2.12 -14.16 -28.61
CA ALA A 102 1.60 -13.43 -29.76
C ALA A 102 1.53 -11.92 -29.47
N ASP A 103 0.97 -11.52 -28.32
CA ASP A 103 0.91 -10.12 -27.88
C ASP A 103 2.30 -9.51 -27.74
N ARG A 104 3.24 -10.24 -27.12
CA ARG A 104 4.61 -9.77 -26.96
C ARG A 104 5.32 -9.60 -28.29
N THR A 105 5.09 -10.53 -29.22
CA THR A 105 5.65 -10.46 -30.58
C THR A 105 5.10 -9.26 -31.34
N ALA A 106 3.78 -9.01 -31.25
CA ALA A 106 3.15 -7.84 -31.86
C ALA A 106 3.70 -6.52 -31.30
N GLN A 107 3.89 -6.44 -29.97
CA GLN A 107 4.51 -5.27 -29.32
C GLN A 107 5.96 -5.05 -29.79
N VAL A 108 6.76 -6.11 -29.87
CA VAL A 108 8.15 -6.02 -30.35
C VAL A 108 8.17 -5.52 -31.79
N GLN A 109 7.33 -6.07 -32.67
CA GLN A 109 7.28 -5.70 -34.07
C GLN A 109 6.81 -4.24 -34.27
N SER A 110 5.84 -3.78 -33.48
CA SER A 110 5.41 -2.37 -33.48
C SER A 110 6.53 -1.41 -33.04
N ARG A 111 7.32 -1.79 -32.03
CA ARG A 111 8.48 -1.02 -31.58
C ARG A 111 9.58 -1.00 -32.65
N GLU A 112 9.86 -2.13 -33.31
CA GLU A 112 10.80 -2.18 -34.42
C GLU A 112 10.39 -1.27 -35.58
N THR A 113 9.11 -1.28 -35.97
CA THR A 113 8.63 -0.37 -37.02
C THR A 113 8.77 1.10 -36.64
N THR A 114 8.52 1.44 -35.37
CA THR A 114 8.66 2.81 -34.87
C THR A 114 10.13 3.24 -34.85
N LEU A 115 11.04 2.34 -34.45
CA LEU A 115 12.48 2.58 -34.45
C LEU A 115 13.01 2.78 -35.87
N GLN A 116 12.57 1.98 -36.85
CA GLN A 116 12.95 2.15 -38.26
C GLN A 116 12.48 3.50 -38.82
N GLN A 117 11.26 3.94 -38.49
CA GLN A 117 10.76 5.26 -38.90
C GLN A 117 11.58 6.40 -38.29
N LEU A 118 11.96 6.26 -37.02
CA LEU A 118 12.81 7.24 -36.35
C LEU A 118 14.21 7.29 -36.97
N GLU A 119 14.80 6.13 -37.26
CA GLU A 119 16.12 6.02 -37.91
C GLU A 119 16.11 6.68 -39.30
N GLN A 120 15.07 6.46 -40.10
CA GLN A 120 14.90 7.12 -41.40
C GLN A 120 14.78 8.64 -41.25
N THR A 121 14.01 9.12 -40.26
CA THR A 121 13.84 10.54 -39.98
C THR A 121 15.15 11.19 -39.53
N LEU A 122 15.91 10.52 -38.67
CA LEU A 122 17.23 10.99 -38.22
C LEU A 122 18.22 11.04 -39.38
N THR A 123 18.26 10.00 -40.21
CA THR A 123 19.12 9.95 -41.39
C THR A 123 18.81 11.10 -42.35
N ALA A 124 17.53 11.40 -42.58
CA ALA A 124 17.12 12.53 -43.41
C ALA A 124 17.56 13.88 -42.81
N ARG A 125 17.42 14.06 -41.50
CA ARG A 125 17.90 15.27 -40.80
C ARG A 125 19.42 15.42 -40.87
N THR A 126 20.16 14.35 -40.67
CA THR A 126 21.64 14.37 -40.75
C THR A 126 22.07 14.82 -42.14
N LYS A 127 21.44 14.28 -43.19
CA LYS A 127 21.72 14.71 -44.56
C LYS A 127 21.39 16.19 -44.80
N GLN A 128 20.25 16.68 -44.30
CA GLN A 128 19.90 18.11 -44.38
C GLN A 128 20.93 19.01 -43.67
N LEU A 129 21.46 18.57 -42.53
CA LEU A 129 22.50 19.30 -41.79
C LEU A 129 23.83 19.29 -42.53
N GLU A 130 24.21 18.16 -43.14
CA GLU A 130 25.40 18.07 -44.00
C GLU A 130 25.28 19.01 -45.20
N ASP A 131 24.15 18.98 -45.92
CA ASP A 131 23.88 19.86 -47.05
C ASP A 131 23.97 21.34 -46.62
N ALA A 132 23.33 21.71 -45.50
CA ALA A 132 23.41 23.07 -44.95
C ALA A 132 24.84 23.48 -44.55
N SER A 133 25.62 22.56 -43.98
CA SER A 133 27.02 22.81 -43.61
C SER A 133 27.88 23.06 -44.86
N THR A 134 27.66 22.30 -45.94
CA THR A 134 28.39 22.50 -47.19
C THR A 134 28.04 23.84 -47.85
N GLU A 135 26.78 24.25 -47.79
CA GLU A 135 26.35 25.54 -48.30
C GLU A 135 26.94 26.69 -47.48
N LEU A 136 26.96 26.57 -46.15
CA LEU A 136 27.59 27.55 -45.28
C LEU A 136 29.10 27.69 -45.55
N GLU A 137 29.80 26.59 -45.82
CA GLU A 137 31.21 26.63 -46.24
C GLU A 137 31.39 27.35 -47.59
N ARG A 138 30.47 27.13 -48.53
CA ARG A 138 30.46 27.81 -49.83
C ARG A 138 30.27 29.30 -49.67
N GLU A 139 29.30 29.72 -48.87
CA GLU A 139 29.05 31.13 -48.55
C GLU A 139 30.24 31.77 -47.84
N ARG A 140 30.86 31.09 -46.86
CA ARG A 140 32.08 31.56 -46.20
C ARG A 140 33.20 31.82 -47.20
N LYS A 141 33.46 30.87 -48.12
CA LYS A 141 34.47 31.06 -49.17
C LYS A 141 34.16 32.24 -50.08
N GLN A 142 32.89 32.43 -50.45
CA GLN A 142 32.47 33.59 -51.24
C GLN A 142 32.68 34.90 -50.48
N MET A 143 32.34 34.93 -49.19
CA MET A 143 32.52 36.11 -48.35
C MET A 143 34.01 36.45 -48.19
N THR A 144 34.88 35.45 -47.95
CA THR A 144 36.33 35.66 -47.90
C THR A 144 36.89 36.19 -49.24
N GLN A 145 36.38 35.71 -50.37
CA GLN A 145 36.77 36.25 -51.68
C GLN A 145 36.31 37.71 -51.86
N GLN A 146 35.10 38.05 -51.43
CA GLN A 146 34.62 39.43 -51.45
C GLN A 146 35.44 40.33 -50.54
N GLU A 147 35.79 39.88 -49.34
CA GLU A 147 36.67 40.61 -48.41
C GLU A 147 38.03 40.90 -49.04
N GLN A 148 38.64 39.90 -49.71
CA GLN A 148 39.89 40.09 -50.44
C GLN A 148 39.75 41.08 -51.60
N LEU A 149 38.65 41.01 -52.34
CA LEU A 149 38.37 41.94 -53.44
C LEU A 149 38.15 43.37 -52.93
N VAL A 150 37.44 43.53 -51.81
CA VAL A 150 37.25 44.82 -51.13
C VAL A 150 38.58 45.35 -50.64
N ALA A 151 39.42 44.52 -50.01
CA ALA A 151 40.75 44.92 -49.57
C ALA A 151 41.63 45.39 -50.74
N GLN A 152 41.61 44.68 -51.88
CA GLN A 152 42.30 45.12 -53.10
C GLN A 152 41.78 46.46 -53.63
N LYS A 153 40.45 46.62 -53.70
CA LYS A 153 39.84 47.91 -54.09
C LYS A 153 40.17 49.03 -53.11
N GLN A 154 40.26 48.73 -51.81
CA GLN A 154 40.66 49.68 -50.78
C GLN A 154 42.11 50.14 -50.99
N GLU A 155 43.00 49.21 -51.33
CA GLU A 155 44.42 49.48 -51.66
C GLU A 155 44.51 50.36 -52.93
N GLU A 156 43.81 49.98 -54.00
CA GLU A 156 43.72 50.76 -55.25
C GLU A 156 43.15 52.17 -55.01
N LEU A 157 42.07 52.27 -54.24
CA LEU A 157 41.47 53.54 -53.86
C LEU A 157 42.42 54.38 -53.01
N THR A 158 43.16 53.77 -52.09
CA THR A 158 44.17 54.47 -51.28
C THR A 158 45.31 54.99 -52.15
N GLN A 159 45.76 54.22 -53.13
CA GLN A 159 46.75 54.67 -54.11
C GLN A 159 46.20 55.79 -55.00
N ALA A 160 44.96 55.69 -55.47
CA ALA A 160 44.28 56.74 -56.23
C ALA A 160 44.14 58.02 -55.41
N ILE A 161 43.71 57.92 -54.14
CA ILE A 161 43.62 59.03 -53.18
C ILE A 161 45.00 59.64 -52.95
N ARG A 162 46.06 58.86 -52.76
CA ARG A 162 47.44 59.40 -52.63
C ARG A 162 47.89 60.14 -53.89
N THR A 163 47.53 59.63 -55.07
CA THR A 163 47.85 60.27 -56.36
C THR A 163 47.05 61.57 -56.53
N GLN A 164 45.79 61.58 -56.10
CA GLN A 164 44.92 62.75 -56.13
C GLN A 164 45.32 63.78 -55.06
N GLN A 165 45.77 63.33 -53.89
CA GLN A 165 46.34 64.14 -52.81
C GLN A 165 47.64 64.78 -53.26
N ALA A 166 48.54 64.06 -53.94
CA ALA A 166 49.74 64.66 -54.52
C ALA A 166 49.41 65.77 -55.55
N LYS A 167 48.35 65.58 -56.36
CA LYS A 167 47.83 66.61 -57.28
C LYS A 167 47.10 67.75 -56.59
N LEU A 168 46.47 67.49 -55.44
CA LEU A 168 45.78 68.50 -54.62
C LEU A 168 46.78 69.28 -53.74
N GLU A 169 47.88 68.67 -53.29
CA GLU A 169 49.01 69.30 -52.63
C GLU A 169 49.77 70.25 -53.58
N GLU A 170 49.73 69.96 -54.89
CA GLU A 170 50.21 70.87 -55.95
C GLU A 170 49.28 72.09 -56.16
N ILE A 171 47.99 72.00 -55.81
CA ILE A 171 46.96 73.00 -56.18
C ILE A 171 46.31 73.72 -54.98
N GLY A 172 46.36 73.17 -53.76
CA GLY A 172 45.54 73.66 -52.64
C GLY A 172 46.26 73.56 -51.30
N GLY A 173 46.77 74.69 -50.83
CA GLY A 173 47.49 74.83 -49.56
C GLY A 173 46.62 74.70 -48.29
N LEU A 174 46.08 73.51 -48.03
CA LEU A 174 45.59 73.06 -46.72
C LEU A 174 46.04 71.61 -46.48
N SER A 175 46.57 71.30 -45.29
CA SER A 175 47.29 70.04 -45.04
C SER A 175 46.36 68.84 -44.80
N ALA A 176 46.59 67.74 -45.52
CA ALA A 176 45.88 66.47 -45.40
C ALA A 176 45.94 65.84 -43.99
N ALA A 177 46.89 66.29 -43.15
CA ALA A 177 47.04 65.87 -41.76
C ALA A 177 45.84 66.29 -40.88
N GLN A 178 45.27 67.48 -41.11
CA GLN A 178 44.20 68.00 -40.25
C GLN A 178 42.85 67.31 -40.48
N ALA A 179 42.54 66.91 -41.72
CA ALA A 179 41.32 66.19 -42.06
C ALA A 179 41.33 64.73 -41.58
N LYS A 180 42.50 64.07 -41.62
CA LYS A 180 42.68 62.69 -41.15
C LYS A 180 42.48 62.58 -39.64
N GLU A 181 42.92 63.58 -38.88
CA GLU A 181 42.82 63.59 -37.43
C GLU A 181 41.37 63.76 -36.95
N GLN A 182 40.58 64.60 -37.62
CA GLN A 182 39.14 64.74 -37.33
C GLN A 182 38.34 63.46 -37.64
N LEU A 183 38.65 62.74 -38.71
CA LEU A 183 37.97 61.49 -39.07
C LEU A 183 38.29 60.35 -38.10
N ILE A 184 39.54 60.27 -37.63
CA ILE A 184 39.95 59.26 -36.64
C ILE A 184 39.28 59.53 -35.29
N GLU A 185 39.08 60.80 -34.93
CA GLU A 185 38.32 61.18 -33.72
C GLU A 185 36.84 60.78 -33.83
N SER A 186 36.17 61.07 -34.97
CA SER A 186 34.76 60.72 -35.12
C SER A 186 34.49 59.21 -35.07
N LEU A 187 35.35 58.41 -35.70
CA LEU A 187 35.26 56.94 -35.65
C LEU A 187 35.56 56.39 -34.26
N ARG A 188 36.46 57.02 -33.50
CA ARG A 188 36.73 56.64 -32.11
C ARG A 188 35.55 56.90 -31.20
N LEU A 189 34.86 58.02 -31.38
CA LEU A 189 33.65 58.36 -30.63
C LEU A 189 32.51 57.38 -30.94
N GLU A 190 32.26 57.11 -32.22
CA GLU A 190 31.19 56.20 -32.65
C GLU A 190 31.40 54.75 -32.18
N ALA A 191 32.64 54.24 -32.28
CA ALA A 191 33.00 52.93 -31.75
C ALA A 191 32.86 52.85 -30.21
N ARG A 192 33.12 53.96 -29.50
CA ARG A 192 32.95 54.04 -28.04
C ARG A 192 31.47 53.97 -27.65
N ASP A 193 30.61 54.69 -28.37
CA ASP A 193 29.18 54.74 -28.09
C ASP A 193 28.50 53.39 -28.39
N GLN A 194 28.87 52.72 -29.49
CA GLN A 194 28.39 51.37 -29.81
C GLN A 194 28.85 50.34 -28.78
N ALA A 195 30.12 50.40 -28.35
CA ALA A 195 30.63 49.52 -27.31
C ALA A 195 29.92 49.74 -25.97
N ALA A 196 29.62 50.99 -25.62
CA ALA A 196 28.88 51.33 -24.40
C ALA A 196 27.44 50.80 -24.43
N ALA A 197 26.76 50.94 -25.57
CA ALA A 197 25.39 50.41 -25.76
C ALA A 197 25.35 48.87 -25.65
N TYR A 198 26.26 48.17 -26.33
CA TYR A 198 26.37 46.71 -26.26
C TYR A 198 26.71 46.24 -24.83
N THR A 199 27.63 46.93 -24.15
CA THR A 199 27.99 46.59 -22.77
C THR A 199 26.80 46.78 -21.83
N ALA A 200 25.98 47.81 -22.03
CA ALA A 200 24.78 48.03 -21.23
C ALA A 200 23.73 46.93 -21.45
N GLU A 201 23.53 46.49 -22.69
CA GLU A 201 22.63 45.38 -23.04
C GLU A 201 23.08 44.06 -22.40
N VAL A 202 24.36 43.70 -22.53
CA VAL A 202 24.94 42.49 -21.92
C VAL A 202 24.85 42.53 -20.39
N ILE A 203 25.07 43.70 -19.77
CA ILE A 203 24.93 43.84 -18.31
C ILE A 203 23.47 43.66 -17.87
N GLU A 204 22.51 44.16 -18.64
CA GLU A 204 21.08 44.04 -18.30
C GLU A 204 20.60 42.59 -18.45
N GLU A 205 20.99 41.92 -19.54
CA GLU A 205 20.73 40.48 -19.73
C GLU A 205 21.38 39.64 -18.62
N ALA A 206 22.63 39.94 -18.26
CA ALA A 206 23.32 39.27 -17.16
C ALA A 206 22.63 39.48 -15.81
N LYS A 207 22.12 40.69 -15.52
CA LYS A 207 21.35 40.97 -14.30
C LYS A 207 20.02 40.22 -14.28
N MET A 208 19.30 40.17 -15.40
CA MET A 208 18.06 39.41 -15.51
C MET A 208 18.28 37.91 -15.27
N ASN A 209 19.27 37.33 -15.95
CA ASN A 209 19.62 35.92 -15.81
C ASN A 209 20.11 35.60 -14.39
N ALA A 210 20.95 36.46 -13.80
CA ALA A 210 21.42 36.28 -12.43
C ALA A 210 20.29 36.30 -11.40
N SER A 211 19.28 37.16 -11.57
CA SER A 211 18.11 37.22 -10.66
C SER A 211 17.29 35.94 -10.73
N GLN A 212 17.06 35.40 -11.94
CA GLN A 212 16.32 34.17 -12.13
C GLN A 212 17.09 32.95 -11.58
N GLU A 213 18.40 32.90 -11.83
CA GLU A 213 19.25 31.80 -11.36
C GLU A 213 19.41 31.82 -9.84
N ALA A 214 19.52 33.01 -9.22
CA ALA A 214 19.52 33.14 -7.76
C ALA A 214 18.22 32.58 -7.14
N ARG A 215 17.05 32.89 -7.71
CA ARG A 215 15.77 32.32 -7.24
C ARG A 215 15.74 30.80 -7.40
N ARG A 216 16.16 30.28 -8.55
CA ARG A 216 16.24 28.83 -8.82
C ARG A 216 17.15 28.14 -7.80
N LEU A 217 18.29 28.73 -7.48
CA LEU A 217 19.28 28.17 -6.56
C LEU A 217 18.81 28.17 -5.11
N ILE A 218 18.10 29.22 -4.66
CA ILE A 218 17.44 29.27 -3.35
C ILE A 218 16.42 28.14 -3.23
N VAL A 219 15.54 28.01 -4.23
CA VAL A 219 14.50 26.98 -4.30
C VAL A 219 15.12 25.58 -4.28
N ALA A 220 16.13 25.32 -5.14
CA ALA A 220 16.83 24.04 -5.20
C ALA A 220 17.54 23.67 -3.88
N THR A 221 18.00 24.68 -3.13
CA THR A 221 18.63 24.47 -1.81
C THR A 221 17.59 24.04 -0.77
N ILE A 222 16.40 24.64 -0.78
CA ILE A 222 15.34 24.29 0.18
C ILE A 222 14.80 22.88 -0.10
N GLN A 223 14.63 22.50 -1.37
CA GLN A 223 14.17 21.15 -1.76
C GLN A 223 15.06 20.04 -1.16
N ARG A 224 16.38 20.22 -1.12
CA ARG A 224 17.33 19.20 -0.62
C ARG A 224 17.27 18.91 0.88
N ILE A 225 16.62 19.77 1.67
CA ILE A 225 16.58 19.65 3.14
C ILE A 225 15.30 18.93 3.61
N ALA A 226 14.24 18.93 2.80
CA ALA A 226 12.99 18.24 3.11
C ALA A 226 13.18 16.72 2.93
N THR A 227 13.10 15.94 4.02
CA THR A 227 13.10 14.47 3.97
C THR A 227 11.82 13.90 4.57
N GLU A 228 11.24 12.93 3.87
CA GLU A 228 9.98 12.27 4.21
C GLU A 228 10.20 10.91 4.91
N THR A 229 9.26 10.54 5.79
CA THR A 229 8.97 9.15 6.19
C THR A 229 7.48 9.06 6.53
N ALA A 230 6.79 8.03 6.02
CA ALA A 230 5.33 7.92 5.98
C ALA A 230 4.80 6.60 6.56
N VAL A 231 3.62 6.66 7.18
CA VAL A 231 2.69 5.55 7.48
C VAL A 231 1.25 6.11 7.38
N GLU A 232 0.29 5.29 6.95
CA GLU A 232 -1.11 5.66 6.66
C GLU A 232 -2.11 4.91 7.57
N ASN A 233 -3.25 5.54 7.90
CA ASN A 233 -4.35 4.96 8.68
C ASN A 233 -5.66 4.90 7.86
N SER A 234 -6.27 3.71 7.79
CA SER A 234 -7.45 3.40 6.94
C SER A 234 -8.79 3.27 7.68
N VAL A 235 -8.83 3.50 9.01
CA VAL A 235 -9.96 3.06 9.86
C VAL A 235 -10.62 4.24 10.59
N SER A 236 -11.94 4.17 10.81
CA SER A 236 -12.67 5.12 11.68
C SER A 236 -13.58 4.41 12.68
N VAL A 237 -13.58 4.89 13.93
CA VAL A 237 -14.32 4.28 15.06
C VAL A 237 -15.56 5.11 15.38
N PHE A 238 -16.74 4.49 15.35
CA PHE A 238 -18.00 5.07 15.78
C PHE A 238 -18.34 4.59 17.19
N HIS A 239 -18.51 5.53 18.13
CA HIS A 239 -18.81 5.23 19.53
C HIS A 239 -20.33 5.14 19.75
N ILE A 240 -20.74 4.22 20.61
CA ILE A 240 -22.14 3.90 20.89
C ILE A 240 -22.39 3.98 22.39
N ASP A 241 -23.52 4.59 22.78
CA ASP A 241 -23.85 4.82 24.18
C ASP A 241 -24.21 3.53 24.96
N ASN A 242 -24.71 2.48 24.29
CA ASN A 242 -24.99 1.18 24.90
C ASN A 242 -25.05 0.01 23.88
N ASP A 243 -24.91 -1.23 24.36
CA ASP A 243 -24.97 -2.43 23.52
C ASP A 243 -26.37 -2.74 22.96
N GLU A 244 -27.44 -2.19 23.56
CA GLU A 244 -28.79 -2.32 23.00
C GLU A 244 -28.94 -1.57 21.66
N VAL A 245 -28.28 -0.42 21.52
CA VAL A 245 -28.19 0.32 20.27
C VAL A 245 -27.36 -0.47 19.24
N LYS A 246 -26.25 -1.10 19.66
CA LYS A 246 -25.44 -2.00 18.81
C LYS A 246 -26.30 -3.14 18.25
N GLY A 247 -27.12 -3.79 19.09
CA GLY A 247 -28.07 -4.83 18.66
C GLY A 247 -29.13 -4.37 17.66
N ARG A 248 -29.64 -3.13 17.80
CA ARG A 248 -30.59 -2.53 16.85
C ARG A 248 -29.95 -2.15 15.51
N ILE A 249 -28.70 -1.70 15.54
CA ILE A 249 -27.91 -1.38 14.34
C ILE A 249 -27.64 -2.66 13.54
N ILE A 250 -27.28 -3.77 14.20
CA ILE A 250 -27.10 -5.09 13.55
C ILE A 250 -28.43 -5.57 12.95
N GLY A 251 -29.49 -5.53 13.74
CA GLY A 251 -30.80 -6.07 13.37
C GLY A 251 -30.81 -7.61 13.35
N ARG A 252 -31.99 -8.19 13.16
CA ARG A 252 -32.14 -9.66 13.09
C ARG A 252 -31.35 -10.19 11.88
N GLU A 253 -30.44 -11.14 12.12
CA GLU A 253 -29.56 -11.75 11.11
C GLU A 253 -28.66 -10.76 10.35
N GLY A 254 -28.35 -9.60 10.95
CA GLY A 254 -27.50 -8.59 10.30
C GLY A 254 -28.20 -7.80 9.18
N ARG A 255 -29.53 -7.92 9.04
CA ARG A 255 -30.29 -7.29 7.95
C ARG A 255 -30.12 -5.77 7.86
N ASN A 256 -29.95 -5.10 9.00
CA ASN A 256 -29.87 -3.64 9.05
C ASN A 256 -28.47 -3.18 8.66
N ILE A 257 -27.42 -3.89 9.13
CA ILE A 257 -26.04 -3.65 8.68
C ILE A 257 -25.94 -3.86 7.18
N ARG A 258 -26.42 -4.98 6.64
CA ARG A 258 -26.38 -5.25 5.19
C ARG A 258 -27.10 -4.18 4.37
N ALA A 259 -28.22 -3.65 4.87
CA ALA A 259 -28.92 -2.54 4.21
C ALA A 259 -28.10 -1.25 4.25
N LEU A 260 -27.41 -0.96 5.36
CA LEU A 260 -26.53 0.20 5.48
C LEU A 260 -25.27 0.06 4.60
N GLU A 261 -24.66 -1.11 4.57
CA GLU A 261 -23.52 -1.45 3.70
C GLU A 261 -23.91 -1.35 2.23
N ALA A 262 -25.08 -1.87 1.85
CA ALA A 262 -25.59 -1.77 0.48
C ALA A 262 -25.91 -0.33 0.07
N ALA A 263 -26.49 0.48 0.98
CA ALA A 263 -26.87 1.86 0.70
C ALA A 263 -25.67 2.83 0.67
N THR A 264 -24.64 2.57 1.50
CA THR A 264 -23.48 3.48 1.64
C THR A 264 -22.23 3.00 0.92
N GLY A 265 -22.12 1.70 0.64
CA GLY A 265 -20.92 1.07 0.09
C GLY A 265 -19.74 1.04 1.07
N VAL A 266 -20.00 1.09 2.38
CA VAL A 266 -19.01 1.00 3.48
C VAL A 266 -19.08 -0.40 4.09
N GLU A 267 -17.95 -0.95 4.53
CA GLU A 267 -17.89 -2.19 5.31
C GLU A 267 -17.97 -1.86 6.81
N ILE A 268 -18.89 -2.52 7.52
CA ILE A 268 -19.13 -2.26 8.94
C ILE A 268 -18.64 -3.44 9.75
N ILE A 269 -17.51 -3.26 10.41
CA ILE A 269 -16.92 -4.29 11.25
C ILE A 269 -17.47 -4.15 12.67
N VAL A 270 -18.15 -5.20 13.10
CA VAL A 270 -18.69 -5.33 14.44
C VAL A 270 -17.91 -6.41 15.17
N ASP A 271 -17.00 -5.99 16.05
CA ASP A 271 -16.19 -6.89 16.87
C ASP A 271 -16.72 -6.98 18.31
N ASP A 272 -16.12 -7.84 19.13
CA ASP A 272 -16.40 -8.02 20.56
C ASP A 272 -16.03 -6.79 21.41
N THR A 273 -15.45 -5.74 20.78
CA THR A 273 -15.18 -4.47 21.44
C THR A 273 -16.51 -3.83 21.88
N PRO A 274 -16.72 -3.61 23.20
CA PRO A 274 -17.92 -2.96 23.71
C PRO A 274 -18.00 -1.51 23.24
N GLU A 275 -19.22 -0.99 23.08
CA GLU A 275 -19.48 0.45 22.82
C GLU A 275 -18.87 1.03 21.52
N ALA A 276 -18.40 0.21 20.58
CA ALA A 276 -17.84 0.68 19.32
C ALA A 276 -18.25 -0.16 18.09
N ILE A 277 -18.45 0.53 16.97
CA ILE A 277 -18.55 -0.05 15.62
C ILE A 277 -17.48 0.59 14.75
N VAL A 278 -16.76 -0.22 13.98
CA VAL A 278 -15.70 0.24 13.10
C VAL A 278 -16.24 0.38 11.68
N LEU A 279 -16.08 1.57 11.10
CA LEU A 279 -16.45 1.86 9.71
C LEU A 279 -15.19 1.82 8.85
N SER A 280 -15.15 0.85 7.92
CA SER A 280 -14.07 0.66 6.97
C SER A 280 -14.54 1.00 5.56
N ALA A 281 -13.92 2.00 4.94
CA ALA A 281 -14.18 2.34 3.55
C ALA A 281 -13.01 3.13 2.97
N PHE A 282 -12.65 2.85 1.72
CA PHE A 282 -11.61 3.60 1.01
C PHE A 282 -12.06 5.03 0.69
N ASP A 283 -13.36 5.24 0.39
CA ASP A 283 -13.92 6.57 0.16
C ASP A 283 -14.29 7.27 1.49
N PRO A 284 -13.62 8.37 1.85
CA PRO A 284 -13.90 9.09 3.09
C PRO A 284 -15.29 9.75 3.11
N VAL A 285 -15.85 10.11 1.95
CA VAL A 285 -17.19 10.73 1.88
C VAL A 285 -18.25 9.69 2.21
N ARG A 286 -18.12 8.47 1.66
CA ARG A 286 -19.02 7.35 2.00
C ARG A 286 -18.94 7.01 3.49
N ARG A 287 -17.74 7.02 4.04
CA ARG A 287 -17.51 6.80 5.48
C ARG A 287 -18.24 7.83 6.33
N GLU A 288 -18.22 9.08 5.92
CA GLU A 288 -18.93 10.17 6.60
C GLU A 288 -20.45 10.08 6.43
N ILE A 289 -20.95 9.76 5.23
CA ILE A 289 -22.37 9.49 4.98
C ILE A 289 -22.85 8.39 5.93
N ALA A 290 -22.13 7.28 6.02
CA ALA A 290 -22.47 6.17 6.92
C ALA A 290 -22.46 6.60 8.40
N ARG A 291 -21.46 7.37 8.82
CA ARG A 291 -21.35 7.89 10.19
C ARG A 291 -22.52 8.80 10.57
N LEU A 292 -22.86 9.75 9.71
CA LEU A 292 -23.96 10.69 9.94
C LEU A 292 -25.33 10.02 9.83
N ALA A 293 -25.51 9.10 8.87
CA ALA A 293 -26.72 8.29 8.75
C ALA A 293 -26.93 7.43 10.01
N LEU A 294 -25.90 6.76 10.51
CA LEU A 294 -25.96 6.01 11.77
C LEU A 294 -26.34 6.92 12.93
N HIS A 295 -25.73 8.09 13.04
CA HIS A 295 -26.06 9.05 14.10
C HIS A 295 -27.54 9.47 14.06
N GLN A 296 -28.07 9.82 12.87
CA GLN A 296 -29.48 10.19 12.71
C GLN A 296 -30.43 9.01 12.99
N LEU A 297 -30.08 7.79 12.57
CA LEU A 297 -30.87 6.58 12.80
C LEU A 297 -30.92 6.18 14.28
N VAL A 298 -29.81 6.37 15.01
CA VAL A 298 -29.74 6.13 16.46
C VAL A 298 -30.60 7.15 17.22
N GLN A 299 -30.53 8.43 16.83
CA GLN A 299 -31.37 9.49 17.41
C GLN A 299 -32.87 9.28 17.16
N ASP A 300 -33.25 8.85 15.95
CA ASP A 300 -34.64 8.53 15.59
C ASP A 300 -35.12 7.22 16.27
N GLY A 301 -34.19 6.34 16.64
CA GLY A 301 -34.46 5.08 17.34
C GLY A 301 -35.12 3.98 16.49
N ARG A 302 -35.46 4.28 15.23
CA ARG A 302 -36.10 3.38 14.26
C ARG A 302 -35.11 2.96 13.18
N ILE A 303 -34.60 1.74 13.28
CA ILE A 303 -33.59 1.20 12.35
C ILE A 303 -34.20 0.02 11.57
N HIS A 304 -34.62 0.27 10.33
CA HIS A 304 -35.10 -0.75 9.39
C HIS A 304 -34.71 -0.39 7.94
N PRO A 305 -34.63 -1.37 7.01
CA PRO A 305 -34.04 -1.17 5.68
C PRO A 305 -34.58 0.04 4.89
N ALA A 306 -35.91 0.17 4.76
CA ALA A 306 -36.50 1.30 4.03
C ALA A 306 -36.16 2.68 4.62
N ARG A 307 -36.02 2.77 5.96
CA ARG A 307 -35.65 4.03 6.62
C ARG A 307 -34.16 4.30 6.47
N ILE A 308 -33.34 3.27 6.48
CA ILE A 308 -31.90 3.38 6.24
C ILE A 308 -31.66 3.98 4.86
N GLU A 309 -32.30 3.46 3.82
CA GLU A 309 -32.19 3.99 2.45
C GLU A 309 -32.63 5.46 2.36
N GLU A 310 -33.78 5.81 2.95
CA GLU A 310 -34.28 7.19 2.98
C GLU A 310 -33.32 8.16 3.69
N VAL A 311 -32.80 7.77 4.86
CA VAL A 311 -31.88 8.59 5.64
C VAL A 311 -30.54 8.74 4.92
N VAL A 312 -30.03 7.67 4.31
CA VAL A 312 -28.78 7.71 3.53
C VAL A 312 -28.91 8.64 2.32
N ASP A 313 -30.01 8.58 1.56
CA ASP A 313 -30.24 9.49 0.42
C ASP A 313 -30.32 10.96 0.86
N ARG A 314 -31.02 11.22 1.96
CA ARG A 314 -31.12 12.57 2.54
C ARG A 314 -29.76 13.09 3.01
N VAL A 315 -29.01 12.28 3.75
CA VAL A 315 -27.67 12.64 4.27
C VAL A 315 -26.69 12.84 3.12
N SER A 316 -26.76 12.02 2.07
CA SER A 316 -25.92 12.16 0.88
C SER A 316 -26.13 13.52 0.20
N LYS A 317 -27.39 13.95 0.04
CA LYS A 317 -27.72 15.28 -0.51
C LYS A 317 -27.21 16.41 0.38
N GLN A 318 -27.38 16.29 1.69
CA GLN A 318 -26.90 17.28 2.66
C GLN A 318 -25.37 17.44 2.61
N ILE A 319 -24.63 16.33 2.55
CA ILE A 319 -23.17 16.35 2.48
C ILE A 319 -22.70 16.94 1.14
N GLU A 320 -23.37 16.64 0.03
CA GLU A 320 -23.03 17.22 -1.28
C GLU A 320 -23.21 18.74 -1.29
N GLU A 321 -24.28 19.26 -0.70
CA GLU A 321 -24.49 20.71 -0.53
C GLU A 321 -23.37 21.33 0.32
N GLU A 322 -23.01 20.68 1.43
CA GLU A 322 -21.93 21.11 2.31
C GLU A 322 -20.56 21.10 1.63
N ILE A 323 -20.28 20.11 0.77
CA ILE A 323 -19.08 20.03 -0.07
C ILE A 323 -19.01 21.28 -0.95
N ILE A 324 -20.08 21.58 -1.69
CA ILE A 324 -20.11 22.70 -2.62
C ILE A 324 -19.95 24.04 -1.87
N GLU A 325 -20.62 24.20 -0.73
CA GLU A 325 -20.52 25.41 0.09
C GLU A 325 -19.10 25.60 0.67
N THR A 326 -18.52 24.52 1.19
CA THR A 326 -17.14 24.53 1.73
C THR A 326 -16.12 24.89 0.65
N GLY A 327 -16.26 24.32 -0.56
CA GLY A 327 -15.42 24.64 -1.70
C GLY A 327 -15.52 26.11 -2.09
N LYS A 328 -16.74 26.64 -2.21
CA LYS A 328 -17.01 28.07 -2.51
C LYS A 328 -16.41 28.99 -1.47
N ARG A 329 -16.58 28.68 -0.18
CA ARG A 329 -15.99 29.46 0.91
C ARG A 329 -14.47 29.46 0.84
N THR A 330 -13.86 28.30 0.60
CA THR A 330 -12.40 28.15 0.53
C THR A 330 -11.79 29.01 -0.57
N ILE A 331 -12.37 29.01 -1.78
CA ILE A 331 -11.85 29.83 -2.88
C ILE A 331 -12.01 31.34 -2.62
N ILE A 332 -13.09 31.74 -1.93
CA ILE A 332 -13.33 33.13 -1.55
C ILE A 332 -12.31 33.57 -0.51
N ASP A 333 -12.11 32.79 0.56
CA ASP A 333 -11.15 33.07 1.62
C ASP A 333 -9.72 33.20 1.08
N LEU A 334 -9.35 32.37 0.10
CA LEU A 334 -8.05 32.40 -0.55
C LEU A 334 -7.94 33.45 -1.67
N GLY A 335 -9.03 34.15 -2.02
CA GLY A 335 -9.06 35.14 -3.10
C GLY A 335 -8.77 34.56 -4.49
N ILE A 336 -9.19 33.31 -4.73
CA ILE A 336 -9.05 32.63 -6.03
C ILE A 336 -10.34 32.83 -6.82
N HIS A 337 -10.23 33.30 -8.07
CA HIS A 337 -11.37 33.61 -8.93
C HIS A 337 -11.34 32.81 -10.22
N GLY A 338 -12.52 32.54 -10.80
CA GLY A 338 -12.62 31.84 -12.09
C GLY A 338 -12.13 30.40 -12.05
N MET A 339 -12.39 29.67 -10.96
CA MET A 339 -12.17 28.22 -10.88
C MET A 339 -13.41 27.49 -11.41
N HIS A 340 -13.19 26.40 -12.14
CA HIS A 340 -14.29 25.60 -12.68
C HIS A 340 -15.15 25.03 -11.53
N PRO A 341 -16.51 25.05 -11.63
CA PRO A 341 -17.38 24.59 -10.54
C PRO A 341 -17.06 23.18 -10.02
N GLU A 342 -16.62 22.30 -10.92
CA GLU A 342 -16.24 20.93 -10.57
C GLU A 342 -14.95 20.85 -9.75
N LEU A 343 -13.95 21.71 -10.03
CA LEU A 343 -12.76 21.82 -9.18
C LEU A 343 -13.13 22.40 -7.81
N VAL A 344 -14.08 23.35 -7.77
CA VAL A 344 -14.58 23.90 -6.50
C VAL A 344 -15.26 22.82 -5.66
N ARG A 345 -16.06 21.96 -6.29
CA ARG A 345 -16.68 20.79 -5.64
C ARG A 345 -15.62 19.84 -5.08
N LEU A 346 -14.60 19.48 -5.88
CA LEU A 346 -13.50 18.62 -5.44
C LEU A 346 -12.69 19.24 -4.29
N VAL A 347 -12.42 20.54 -4.32
CA VAL A 347 -11.79 21.25 -3.18
C VAL A 347 -12.63 21.10 -1.91
N GLY A 348 -13.95 21.22 -2.00
CA GLY A 348 -14.85 20.94 -0.88
C GLY A 348 -14.74 19.51 -0.36
N LYS A 349 -14.62 18.54 -1.26
CA LYS A 349 -14.50 17.10 -0.95
C LYS A 349 -13.24 16.79 -0.13
N MET A 350 -12.16 17.57 -0.27
CA MET A 350 -10.95 17.46 0.55
C MET A 350 -11.22 17.59 2.05
N LYS A 351 -12.33 18.21 2.46
CA LYS A 351 -12.71 18.32 3.88
C LYS A 351 -12.89 16.95 4.53
N TYR A 352 -13.36 15.95 3.79
CA TYR A 352 -13.64 14.64 4.35
C TYR A 352 -12.43 13.71 4.27
N ARG A 353 -11.45 14.01 3.42
CA ARG A 353 -10.21 13.25 3.34
C ARG A 353 -9.22 13.73 4.40
N SER A 354 -8.59 12.79 5.08
CA SER A 354 -7.42 13.06 5.91
C SER A 354 -6.23 12.34 5.30
N SER A 355 -5.06 12.99 5.35
CA SER A 355 -3.77 12.42 4.95
C SER A 355 -2.80 12.70 6.07
N TYR A 356 -2.02 11.71 6.51
CA TYR A 356 -0.99 11.89 7.53
C TYR A 356 -1.51 12.39 8.90
N GLY A 357 -2.76 12.09 9.25
CA GLY A 357 -3.39 12.58 10.49
C GLY A 357 -3.85 14.04 10.46
N GLN A 358 -3.69 14.72 9.32
CA GLN A 358 -4.19 16.07 9.07
C GLN A 358 -5.35 16.06 8.06
N ASN A 359 -6.29 16.98 8.26
CA ASN A 359 -7.36 17.22 7.29
C ASN A 359 -6.78 17.76 5.96
N LEU A 360 -7.14 17.13 4.83
CA LEU A 360 -6.54 17.45 3.53
C LEU A 360 -6.88 18.88 3.07
N LEU A 361 -8.11 19.34 3.29
CA LEU A 361 -8.50 20.71 2.93
C LEU A 361 -7.68 21.73 3.74
N GLN A 362 -7.47 21.47 5.03
CA GLN A 362 -6.68 22.35 5.87
C GLN A 362 -5.22 22.39 5.43
N HIS A 363 -4.63 21.23 5.13
CA HIS A 363 -3.30 21.12 4.53
C HIS A 363 -3.20 21.92 3.22
N ALA A 364 -4.11 21.70 2.29
CA ALA A 364 -4.13 22.41 1.01
C ALA A 364 -4.28 23.94 1.18
N ARG A 365 -5.06 24.42 2.15
CA ARG A 365 -5.17 25.85 2.48
C ARG A 365 -3.86 26.42 3.04
N GLU A 366 -3.20 25.67 3.91
CA GLU A 366 -1.90 26.06 4.47
C GLU A 366 -0.82 26.10 3.39
N THR A 367 -0.70 25.04 2.59
CA THR A 367 0.19 24.97 1.42
C THR A 367 -0.09 26.11 0.45
N ALA A 368 -1.35 26.42 0.14
CA ALA A 368 -1.72 27.55 -0.72
C ALA A 368 -1.22 28.91 -0.16
N ASN A 369 -1.34 29.13 1.15
CA ASN A 369 -0.87 30.36 1.79
C ASN A 369 0.67 30.45 1.80
N LEU A 370 1.35 29.34 2.11
CA LEU A 370 2.82 29.26 2.05
C LEU A 370 3.34 29.52 0.63
N CYS A 371 2.73 28.89 -0.37
CA CYS A 371 3.04 29.11 -1.78
C CYS A 371 2.88 30.59 -2.17
N ALA A 372 1.81 31.24 -1.71
CA ALA A 372 1.56 32.64 -2.00
C ALA A 372 2.63 33.56 -1.38
N THR A 373 3.00 33.32 -0.13
CA THR A 373 4.04 34.08 0.58
C THR A 373 5.41 33.86 -0.07
N MET A 374 5.80 32.60 -0.28
CA MET A 374 7.08 32.26 -0.90
C MET A 374 7.21 32.82 -2.32
N ALA A 375 6.17 32.71 -3.13
CA ALA A 375 6.15 33.32 -4.46
C ALA A 375 6.25 34.85 -4.39
N SER A 376 5.64 35.51 -3.40
CA SER A 376 5.73 36.97 -3.23
C SER A 376 7.16 37.39 -2.89
N GLU A 377 7.80 36.71 -1.94
CA GLU A 377 9.19 36.98 -1.53
C GLU A 377 10.19 36.74 -2.68
N LEU A 378 9.90 35.75 -3.54
CA LEU A 378 10.69 35.46 -4.73
C LEU A 378 10.30 36.32 -5.94
N GLY A 379 9.42 37.31 -5.81
CA GLY A 379 8.99 38.20 -6.90
C GLY A 379 8.27 37.47 -8.06
N LEU A 380 7.57 36.39 -7.75
CA LEU A 380 6.74 35.60 -8.66
C LEU A 380 5.24 35.89 -8.43
N ASN A 381 4.38 35.33 -9.28
CA ASN A 381 2.93 35.58 -9.20
C ASN A 381 2.29 34.79 -8.04
N ALA A 382 2.07 35.46 -6.92
CA ALA A 382 1.43 34.90 -5.72
C ALA A 382 0.04 34.28 -5.98
N LYS A 383 -0.76 34.83 -6.89
CA LYS A 383 -2.10 34.30 -7.21
C LYS A 383 -2.01 32.94 -7.90
N LYS A 384 -1.05 32.77 -8.81
CA LYS A 384 -0.82 31.49 -9.49
C LYS A 384 -0.29 30.44 -8.52
N ALA A 385 0.70 30.81 -7.69
CA ALA A 385 1.27 29.91 -6.69
C ALA A 385 0.25 29.46 -5.64
N ARG A 386 -0.62 30.37 -5.17
CA ARG A 386 -1.74 30.02 -4.27
C ARG A 386 -2.70 29.02 -4.88
N ARG A 387 -3.06 29.22 -6.16
CA ARG A 387 -3.96 28.33 -6.89
C ARG A 387 -3.35 26.94 -7.09
N ALA A 388 -2.08 26.87 -7.46
CA ALA A 388 -1.35 25.61 -7.57
C ALA A 388 -1.22 24.90 -6.21
N GLY A 389 -0.90 25.64 -5.14
CA GLY A 389 -0.82 25.10 -3.78
C GLY A 389 -2.15 24.58 -3.24
N LEU A 390 -3.30 25.17 -3.61
CA LEU A 390 -4.61 24.61 -3.26
C LEU A 390 -4.92 23.31 -4.00
N LEU A 391 -4.46 23.19 -5.25
CA LEU A 391 -4.81 22.09 -6.15
C LEU A 391 -3.79 20.94 -6.16
N HIS A 392 -2.62 21.08 -5.51
CA HIS A 392 -1.52 20.09 -5.60
C HIS A 392 -2.01 18.66 -5.29
N ASP A 393 -2.82 18.50 -4.25
CA ASP A 393 -3.34 17.23 -3.80
C ASP A 393 -4.78 16.91 -4.29
N ILE A 394 -5.30 17.62 -5.30
CA ILE A 394 -6.68 17.43 -5.79
C ILE A 394 -6.92 16.03 -6.35
N GLY A 395 -5.87 15.33 -6.81
CA GLY A 395 -5.96 13.93 -7.25
C GLY A 395 -6.41 12.99 -6.14
N LYS A 396 -6.15 13.31 -4.87
CA LYS A 396 -6.60 12.54 -3.70
C LYS A 396 -8.13 12.58 -3.51
N VAL A 397 -8.91 13.34 -4.26
CA VAL A 397 -10.37 13.37 -4.07
C VAL A 397 -11.15 13.02 -5.33
N SER A 398 -10.45 12.55 -6.36
CA SER A 398 -11.04 12.03 -7.58
C SER A 398 -12.09 10.95 -7.30
N ASP A 399 -13.19 10.98 -8.07
CA ASP A 399 -14.24 9.94 -8.02
C ASP A 399 -13.82 8.68 -8.78
N GLU A 400 -12.88 8.83 -9.73
CA GLU A 400 -12.23 7.72 -10.43
C GLU A 400 -10.95 7.37 -9.67
N GLU A 401 -10.74 6.08 -9.37
CA GLU A 401 -9.47 5.52 -8.87
C GLU A 401 -8.68 4.92 -10.05
N PRO A 402 -7.97 5.73 -10.86
CA PRO A 402 -7.02 5.17 -11.82
C PRO A 402 -5.77 4.68 -11.08
N GLU A 403 -5.05 3.74 -11.69
CA GLU A 403 -3.72 3.27 -11.26
C GLU A 403 -2.62 4.36 -11.35
N LEU A 404 -3.01 5.64 -11.48
CA LEU A 404 -2.10 6.76 -11.63
C LEU A 404 -1.79 7.35 -10.25
N PRO A 405 -0.54 7.78 -10.03
CA PRO A 405 -0.20 8.58 -8.85
C PRO A 405 -1.06 9.83 -8.72
N HIS A 406 -1.28 10.31 -7.49
CA HIS A 406 -2.23 11.40 -7.25
C HIS A 406 -1.78 12.72 -7.85
N ALA A 407 -0.48 12.96 -8.04
CA ALA A 407 0.01 14.18 -8.67
C ALA A 407 -0.34 14.18 -10.18
N ILE A 408 -0.05 13.09 -10.92
CA ILE A 408 -0.50 12.93 -12.31
C ILE A 408 -2.02 13.04 -12.43
N LEU A 409 -2.77 12.39 -11.53
CA LEU A 409 -4.23 12.44 -11.56
C LEU A 409 -4.74 13.86 -11.33
N GLY A 410 -4.18 14.58 -10.36
CA GLY A 410 -4.48 15.98 -10.08
C GLY A 410 -4.19 16.87 -11.29
N MET A 411 -3.06 16.64 -11.97
CA MET A 411 -2.71 17.35 -13.20
C MET A 411 -3.76 17.12 -14.30
N LYS A 412 -4.13 15.87 -14.57
CA LYS A 412 -5.15 15.53 -15.59
C LYS A 412 -6.52 16.13 -15.27
N LEU A 413 -6.90 16.17 -13.99
CA LEU A 413 -8.13 16.84 -13.56
C LEU A 413 -8.07 18.35 -13.84
N CYS A 414 -6.95 18.99 -13.52
CA CYS A 414 -6.72 20.40 -13.81
C CYS A 414 -6.79 20.69 -15.33
N GLU A 415 -6.18 19.84 -16.16
CA GLU A 415 -6.24 19.94 -17.62
C GLU A 415 -7.66 19.75 -18.16
N LYS A 416 -8.38 18.73 -17.68
CA LYS A 416 -9.78 18.45 -18.05
C LYS A 416 -10.68 19.66 -17.81
N TYR A 417 -10.46 20.39 -16.72
CA TYR A 417 -11.21 21.59 -16.36
C TYR A 417 -10.55 22.91 -16.81
N LYS A 418 -9.61 22.84 -17.75
CA LYS A 418 -8.99 23.99 -18.44
C LYS A 418 -8.23 24.95 -17.53
N GLU A 419 -7.54 24.43 -16.52
CA GLU A 419 -6.52 25.20 -15.79
C GLU A 419 -5.32 25.53 -16.69
N LYS A 420 -4.50 26.48 -16.25
CA LYS A 420 -3.34 26.93 -17.03
C LYS A 420 -2.20 25.91 -16.97
N PRO A 421 -1.39 25.76 -18.05
CA PRO A 421 -0.31 24.76 -18.11
C PRO A 421 0.70 24.86 -16.95
N ASP A 422 1.01 26.08 -16.51
CA ASP A 422 1.92 26.32 -15.38
C ASP A 422 1.36 25.87 -14.02
N ILE A 423 0.04 25.84 -13.87
CA ILE A 423 -0.65 25.28 -12.69
C ILE A 423 -0.70 23.76 -12.81
N CYS A 424 -1.07 23.24 -13.99
CA CYS A 424 -1.11 21.79 -14.23
C CYS A 424 0.27 21.15 -13.99
N ASN A 425 1.35 21.75 -14.52
CA ASN A 425 2.72 21.28 -14.27
C ASN A 425 3.08 21.32 -12.79
N ALA A 426 2.73 22.39 -12.06
CA ALA A 426 3.00 22.48 -10.63
C ALA A 426 2.25 21.42 -9.81
N VAL A 427 1.02 21.06 -10.21
CA VAL A 427 0.25 19.97 -9.60
C VAL A 427 0.83 18.61 -9.96
N GLY A 428 1.27 18.39 -11.21
CA GLY A 428 1.84 17.10 -11.62
C GLY A 428 3.26 16.84 -11.11
N ALA A 429 4.06 17.89 -10.96
CA ALA A 429 5.49 17.76 -10.68
C ALA A 429 5.85 17.83 -9.18
N HIS A 430 4.89 18.07 -8.27
CA HIS A 430 5.22 18.29 -6.85
C HIS A 430 5.79 17.06 -6.13
N HIS A 431 5.55 15.84 -6.64
CA HIS A 431 6.22 14.61 -6.22
C HIS A 431 7.28 14.11 -7.22
N GLU A 432 7.78 14.98 -8.10
CA GLU A 432 8.82 14.67 -9.09
C GLU A 432 8.42 13.59 -10.12
N GLU A 433 7.13 13.40 -10.34
CA GLU A 433 6.60 12.43 -11.31
C GLU A 433 6.79 12.89 -12.77
N ILE A 434 6.92 14.21 -12.97
CA ILE A 434 7.23 14.86 -14.25
C ILE A 434 8.24 15.99 -14.03
N GLU A 435 8.81 16.50 -15.13
CA GLU A 435 9.76 17.61 -15.08
C GLU A 435 9.08 18.91 -14.59
N MET A 436 9.77 19.64 -13.70
CA MET A 436 9.33 20.96 -13.23
C MET A 436 9.67 22.04 -14.26
N GLU A 437 8.71 22.38 -15.12
CA GLU A 437 8.87 23.37 -16.19
C GLU A 437 8.69 24.81 -15.71
N SER A 438 8.02 24.99 -14.57
CA SER A 438 7.70 26.29 -13.98
C SER A 438 8.35 26.45 -12.61
N LEU A 439 8.80 27.66 -12.28
CA LEU A 439 9.28 28.01 -10.93
C LEU A 439 8.20 27.87 -9.84
N ILE A 440 6.93 27.72 -10.21
CA ILE A 440 5.83 27.45 -9.27
C ILE A 440 5.86 26.00 -8.78
N ALA A 441 6.23 25.04 -9.63
CA ALA A 441 6.27 23.62 -9.27
C ALA A 441 7.17 23.32 -8.06
N PRO A 442 8.43 23.77 -8.02
CA PRO A 442 9.28 23.51 -6.87
C PRO A 442 8.85 24.31 -5.62
N ILE A 443 8.19 25.47 -5.77
CA ILE A 443 7.58 26.19 -4.64
C ILE A 443 6.46 25.36 -4.01
N VAL A 444 5.61 24.74 -4.83
CA VAL A 444 4.53 23.86 -4.34
C VAL A 444 5.11 22.68 -3.58
N GLN A 445 6.10 21.99 -4.14
CA GLN A 445 6.77 20.88 -3.45
C GLN A 445 7.34 21.31 -2.09
N ILE A 446 8.09 22.42 -2.05
CA ILE A 446 8.67 22.93 -0.80
C ILE A 446 7.58 23.22 0.24
N CYS A 447 6.52 23.93 -0.17
CA CYS A 447 5.46 24.34 0.73
C CYS A 447 4.64 23.15 1.24
N ASP A 448 4.45 22.15 0.39
CA ASP A 448 3.82 20.87 0.75
C ASP A 448 4.64 20.15 1.82
N SER A 449 5.94 19.98 1.61
CA SER A 449 6.84 19.37 2.61
C SER A 449 6.88 20.15 3.92
N ILE A 450 6.90 21.50 3.87
CA ILE A 450 6.86 22.35 5.09
C ILE A 450 5.56 22.15 5.87
N SER A 451 4.43 22.04 5.15
CA SER A 451 3.13 21.80 5.78
C SER A 451 3.09 20.41 6.44
N GLY A 452 3.58 19.37 5.74
CA GLY A 452 3.60 17.99 6.25
C GLY A 452 4.65 17.69 7.35
N ALA A 453 5.67 18.51 7.50
CA ALA A 453 6.75 18.33 8.49
C ALA A 453 6.47 18.94 9.88
N ARG A 454 5.32 19.60 10.09
CA ARG A 454 5.04 20.27 11.37
C ARG A 454 4.87 19.29 12.54
N PRO A 455 5.58 19.50 13.67
CA PRO A 455 5.37 18.71 14.89
C PRO A 455 3.93 18.86 15.39
N GLY A 456 3.23 17.73 15.58
CA GLY A 456 1.83 17.67 16.03
C GLY A 456 0.81 17.21 14.96
N ALA A 457 1.22 17.07 13.69
CA ALA A 457 0.35 16.59 12.61
C ALA A 457 0.16 15.06 12.58
N ARG A 458 1.06 14.29 13.21
CA ARG A 458 1.09 12.82 13.14
C ARG A 458 0.56 12.19 14.43
N HIS A 459 -0.68 11.71 14.40
CA HIS A 459 -1.30 11.00 15.54
C HIS A 459 -0.89 9.50 15.66
N GLU A 460 0.14 9.03 14.95
CA GLU A 460 0.44 7.60 14.84
C GLU A 460 1.55 7.05 15.75
N ILE A 461 1.99 7.78 16.77
CA ILE A 461 3.06 7.26 17.64
C ILE A 461 2.52 6.50 18.85
N VAL A 462 1.26 6.68 19.26
CA VAL A 462 0.81 6.17 20.56
C VAL A 462 0.65 4.63 20.57
N GLU A 463 0.04 4.02 19.55
CA GLU A 463 -0.19 2.56 19.56
C GLU A 463 1.08 1.75 19.37
N ALA A 464 1.92 2.08 18.39
CA ALA A 464 3.20 1.39 18.18
C ALA A 464 4.14 1.56 19.40
N TYR A 465 4.06 2.71 20.06
CA TYR A 465 4.77 2.96 21.32
C TYR A 465 4.20 2.14 22.48
N ILE A 466 2.87 2.08 22.65
CA ILE A 466 2.23 1.23 23.66
C ILE A 466 2.57 -0.24 23.43
N LYS A 467 2.51 -0.71 22.18
CA LYS A 467 2.88 -2.08 21.81
C LYS A 467 4.33 -2.37 22.15
N ARG A 468 5.24 -1.46 21.82
CA ARG A 468 6.67 -1.57 22.17
C ARG A 468 6.90 -1.64 23.67
N LEU A 469 6.19 -0.82 24.46
CA LEU A 469 6.27 -0.87 25.92
C LEU A 469 5.76 -2.21 26.46
N LYS A 470 4.65 -2.72 25.92
CA LYS A 470 4.09 -4.04 26.28
C LYS A 470 5.04 -5.18 25.94
N ASP A 471 5.68 -5.15 24.77
CA ASP A 471 6.63 -6.18 24.36
C ASP A 471 7.83 -6.21 25.32
N LEU A 472 8.32 -5.03 25.73
CA LEU A 472 9.43 -4.88 26.68
C LEU A 472 9.06 -5.39 28.08
N GLU A 473 7.83 -5.13 28.53
CA GLU A 473 7.29 -5.68 29.78
C GLU A 473 7.12 -7.20 29.73
N GLN A 474 6.61 -7.75 28.62
CA GLN A 474 6.40 -9.18 28.43
C GLN A 474 7.71 -9.97 28.36
N LEU A 475 8.74 -9.42 27.72
CA LEU A 475 10.07 -10.05 27.65
C LEU A 475 10.61 -10.32 29.05
N ALA A 476 10.57 -9.34 29.93
CA ALA A 476 11.02 -9.53 31.31
C ALA A 476 10.07 -10.40 32.14
N LEU A 477 8.76 -10.37 31.87
CA LEU A 477 7.78 -11.23 32.55
C LEU A 477 7.99 -12.73 32.25
N SER A 478 8.65 -13.06 31.13
CA SER A 478 8.92 -14.45 30.73
C SER A 478 9.98 -15.16 31.59
N TYR A 479 10.75 -14.41 32.40
CA TYR A 479 11.78 -14.98 33.26
C TYR A 479 11.19 -15.58 34.55
N PRO A 480 11.64 -16.77 34.97
CA PRO A 480 11.19 -17.39 36.22
C PRO A 480 11.47 -16.48 37.43
N GLY A 481 10.50 -16.36 38.34
CA GLY A 481 10.59 -15.55 39.55
C GLY A 481 10.27 -14.06 39.39
N VAL A 482 9.93 -13.61 38.16
CA VAL A 482 9.42 -12.26 37.90
C VAL A 482 7.91 -12.21 38.15
N VAL A 483 7.48 -11.34 39.06
CA VAL A 483 6.08 -11.19 39.48
C VAL A 483 5.39 -10.07 38.70
N LYS A 484 6.09 -8.95 38.46
CA LYS A 484 5.56 -7.80 37.69
C LYS A 484 6.68 -7.07 36.96
N THR A 485 6.34 -6.44 35.84
CA THR A 485 7.24 -5.60 35.05
C THR A 485 6.57 -4.27 34.73
N TYR A 486 7.37 -3.20 34.69
CA TYR A 486 6.92 -1.84 34.37
C TYR A 486 7.94 -1.14 33.49
N ALA A 487 7.54 -0.73 32.30
CA ALA A 487 8.33 0.15 31.45
C ALA A 487 8.02 1.62 31.82
N ILE A 488 9.00 2.31 32.40
CA ILE A 488 8.90 3.69 32.90
C ILE A 488 9.76 4.60 32.02
N GLN A 489 9.53 5.92 32.10
CA GLN A 489 10.28 6.94 31.36
C GLN A 489 10.30 6.68 29.85
N ALA A 490 9.12 6.42 29.30
CA ALA A 490 8.97 6.12 27.89
C ALA A 490 9.76 4.90 27.38
N GLY A 491 9.96 3.92 28.27
CA GLY A 491 10.68 2.68 27.98
C GLY A 491 12.20 2.80 28.10
N ARG A 492 12.71 3.93 28.62
CA ARG A 492 14.14 4.09 28.97
C ARG A 492 14.51 3.48 30.32
N GLU A 493 13.52 3.11 31.12
CA GLU A 493 13.72 2.37 32.37
C GLU A 493 12.76 1.18 32.43
N LEU A 494 13.29 -0.01 32.71
CA LEU A 494 12.50 -1.21 32.95
C LEU A 494 12.65 -1.62 34.42
N ARG A 495 11.55 -1.59 35.16
CA ARG A 495 11.50 -2.11 36.53
C ARG A 495 10.92 -3.51 36.55
N VAL A 496 11.68 -4.42 37.13
CA VAL A 496 11.32 -5.84 37.24
C VAL A 496 11.17 -6.16 38.72
N ILE A 497 9.98 -6.58 39.14
CA ILE A 497 9.71 -6.95 40.52
C ILE A 497 9.78 -8.47 40.64
N VAL A 498 10.64 -8.95 41.52
CA VAL A 498 10.85 -10.37 41.77
C VAL A 498 10.43 -10.74 43.19
N GLY A 499 9.94 -11.97 43.35
CA GLY A 499 9.53 -12.49 44.66
C GLY A 499 10.74 -12.75 45.54
N ALA A 500 10.74 -12.22 46.77
CA ALA A 500 11.82 -12.44 47.73
C ALA A 500 12.03 -13.92 48.12
N ASP A 501 10.99 -14.73 47.96
CA ASP A 501 11.00 -16.16 48.29
C ASP A 501 11.51 -17.04 47.13
N GLU A 502 11.64 -16.48 45.92
CA GLU A 502 11.99 -17.22 44.70
C GLU A 502 13.37 -16.86 44.14
N ILE A 503 13.85 -15.63 44.35
CA ILE A 503 15.13 -15.14 43.81
C ILE A 503 15.99 -14.53 44.93
N ASP A 504 17.24 -14.99 45.06
CA ASP A 504 18.21 -14.43 46.01
C ASP A 504 18.93 -13.17 45.49
N ASP A 505 19.74 -12.53 46.32
CA ASP A 505 20.38 -11.24 45.95
C ASP A 505 21.36 -11.41 44.78
N GLN A 506 22.04 -12.55 44.68
CA GLN A 506 23.01 -12.83 43.62
C GLN A 506 22.32 -13.16 42.28
N ALA A 507 21.21 -13.89 42.32
CA ALA A 507 20.36 -14.16 41.17
C ALA A 507 19.68 -12.88 40.66
N THR A 508 19.41 -11.91 41.53
CA THR A 508 18.86 -10.59 41.16
C THR A 508 19.83 -9.80 40.27
N GLU A 509 21.13 -9.78 40.60
CA GLU A 509 22.16 -9.14 39.76
C GLU A 509 22.28 -9.85 38.40
N THR A 510 22.30 -11.18 38.42
CA THR A 510 22.40 -12.00 37.20
C THR A 510 21.19 -11.76 36.27
N LEU A 511 19.98 -11.76 36.83
CA LEU A 511 18.75 -11.52 36.07
C LEU A 511 18.74 -10.12 35.42
N SER A 512 19.25 -9.10 36.12
CA SER A 512 19.36 -7.76 35.55
C SER A 512 20.27 -7.73 34.32
N ALA A 513 21.38 -8.47 34.34
CA ALA A 513 22.32 -8.56 33.23
C ALA A 513 21.74 -9.36 32.06
N ASP A 514 21.05 -10.46 32.35
CA ASP A 514 20.43 -11.32 31.33
C ASP A 514 19.32 -10.59 30.56
N ILE A 515 18.46 -9.85 31.26
CA ILE A 515 17.41 -9.03 30.64
C ILE A 515 18.04 -7.93 29.78
N ALA A 516 19.14 -7.31 30.23
CA ALA A 516 19.85 -6.28 29.46
C ALA A 516 20.41 -6.84 28.16
N HIS A 517 21.06 -7.99 28.23
CA HIS A 517 21.63 -8.65 27.06
C HIS A 517 20.55 -9.11 26.08
N LYS A 518 19.42 -9.61 26.59
CA LYS A 518 18.31 -10.07 25.76
C LYS A 518 17.60 -8.93 25.05
N ILE A 519 17.34 -7.80 25.74
CA ILE A 519 16.81 -6.59 25.10
C ILE A 519 17.76 -6.08 24.01
N GLN A 520 19.08 -6.09 24.25
CA GLN A 520 20.07 -5.67 23.25
C GLN A 520 20.10 -6.58 22.01
N THR A 521 19.82 -7.87 22.17
CA THR A 521 19.95 -8.87 21.10
C THR A 521 18.65 -9.09 20.32
N GLU A 522 17.50 -9.07 21.01
CA GLU A 522 16.19 -9.39 20.43
C GLU A 522 15.36 -8.14 20.07
N MET A 523 15.70 -6.96 20.62
CA MET A 523 14.95 -5.72 20.36
C MET A 523 15.85 -4.59 19.86
N THR A 524 15.41 -3.93 18.80
CA THR A 524 16.07 -2.71 18.30
C THR A 524 15.59 -1.51 19.10
N TYR A 525 16.40 -1.04 20.06
CA TYR A 525 16.05 0.11 20.90
C TYR A 525 17.00 1.30 20.68
N PRO A 526 16.50 2.52 20.36
CA PRO A 526 17.34 3.70 20.22
C PRO A 526 17.74 4.24 21.60
N GLY A 527 19.02 4.05 21.95
CA GLY A 527 19.61 4.57 23.19
C GLY A 527 19.76 3.52 24.29
N GLN A 528 20.13 3.96 25.49
CA GLN A 528 20.34 3.08 26.63
C GLN A 528 19.03 2.88 27.40
N VAL A 529 18.74 1.62 27.76
CA VAL A 529 17.63 1.23 28.63
C VAL A 529 18.22 0.84 29.99
N LYS A 530 17.78 1.50 31.06
CA LYS A 530 18.18 1.19 32.43
C LYS A 530 17.28 0.08 32.96
N ILE A 531 17.87 -1.04 33.37
CA ILE A 531 17.11 -2.13 34.01
C ILE A 531 17.32 -2.06 35.51
N THR A 532 16.24 -2.21 36.26
CA THR A 532 16.27 -2.19 37.72
C THR A 532 15.41 -3.33 38.23
N VAL A 533 16.07 -4.34 38.80
CA VAL A 533 15.39 -5.48 39.43
C VAL A 533 15.21 -5.16 40.92
N ILE A 534 14.00 -5.31 41.42
CA ILE A 534 13.60 -5.01 42.79
C ILE A 534 13.06 -6.28 43.41
N ARG A 535 13.75 -6.78 44.44
CA ARG A 535 13.24 -7.87 45.27
C ARG A 535 12.28 -7.30 46.32
N GLU A 536 11.03 -7.75 46.31
CA GLU A 536 9.98 -7.24 47.20
C GLU A 536 9.35 -8.37 48.02
N THR A 537 9.13 -8.13 49.32
CA THR A 537 8.31 -8.96 50.20
C THR A 537 7.00 -8.22 50.51
N ARG A 538 5.86 -8.83 50.22
CA ARG A 538 4.54 -8.24 50.53
C ARG A 538 3.85 -9.01 51.65
N ALA A 539 3.61 -8.36 52.78
CA ALA A 539 2.76 -8.86 53.85
C ALA A 539 1.39 -8.17 53.80
N VAL A 540 0.31 -8.93 53.60
CA VAL A 540 -1.06 -8.42 53.59
C VAL A 540 -1.79 -8.96 54.81
N SER A 541 -2.37 -8.08 55.62
CA SER A 541 -3.21 -8.42 56.77
C SER A 541 -4.56 -7.73 56.62
N TYR A 542 -5.65 -8.49 56.79
CA TYR A 542 -7.00 -7.95 56.74
C TYR A 542 -7.53 -7.76 58.15
N ALA A 543 -7.88 -6.53 58.52
CA ALA A 543 -8.66 -6.25 59.72
C ALA A 543 -10.15 -6.47 59.39
N LYS A 544 -10.88 -7.11 60.31
CA LYS A 544 -12.32 -7.33 60.18
C LYS A 544 -13.11 -6.17 60.77
#